data_AF-A0A0F9D9F2-F1
#
_entry.id   AF-A0A0F9D9F2-F1
#
_cell.length_a   1.000
_cell.length_b   1.000
_cell.length_c   1.000
_cell.angle_alpha   90.00
_cell.angle_beta   90.00
_cell.angle_gamma   90.00
#
_symmetry.space_group_name_H-M   'P 1'
#
loop_
_entity.id
_entity.type
_entity.pdbx_description
1 polymer ?
#
loop_
_entity_poly.entity_id
_entity_poly.type
_entity_poly.pdbx_seq_one_letter_code
_entity_poly.pdbx_strand_id
1 'polypeptide(L)'
;AVSGATNEHVLTKDTATGNAKWKASTAGTTFISLTDVDPANYTGEAGNAVIVNAGEDGLEFGAAPGGGGGLTYVDRGDPVNFDFDVSDFTTDGTWNDKDFSSIVPAGAVAIHLTVVVADSIVGALFEFRKNGNSNAANSFQVRVPSSGGNNFSMGDMVACDVNRVLEYKGTNTTWSAIYVGVKGWWIPA
;
A
#
# COMPACT_ATOMS: atom_id res chain seq x y z
N ALA A 1 -35.44 23.00 -34.28
CA ALA A 1 -35.15 23.21 -32.85
C ALA A 1 -36.25 22.56 -32.04
N VAL A 2 -35.93 21.56 -31.22
CA VAL A 2 -36.87 20.92 -30.29
C VAL A 2 -36.75 21.67 -28.97
N SER A 3 -37.81 22.32 -28.51
CA SER A 3 -37.83 23.03 -27.23
C SER A 3 -38.67 22.25 -26.22
N GLY A 4 -38.03 21.76 -25.17
CA GLY A 4 -38.68 21.31 -23.93
C GLY A 4 -39.19 19.87 -23.95
N ALA A 5 -38.44 18.98 -23.30
CA ALA A 5 -39.01 17.74 -22.77
C ALA A 5 -39.68 18.07 -21.43
N THR A 6 -40.96 17.72 -21.28
CA THR A 6 -41.59 17.57 -19.97
C THR A 6 -41.55 16.09 -19.60
N ASN A 7 -41.66 15.77 -18.30
CA ASN A 7 -41.64 14.39 -17.80
C ASN A 7 -42.44 13.45 -18.71
N GLU A 8 -41.73 12.46 -19.26
CA GLU A 8 -42.24 11.35 -20.07
C GLU A 8 -42.60 11.60 -21.55
N HIS A 9 -42.57 12.83 -22.08
CA HIS A 9 -42.93 13.08 -23.49
C HIS A 9 -42.02 14.08 -24.20
N VAL A 10 -41.67 13.78 -25.45
CA VAL A 10 -40.89 14.66 -26.34
C VAL A 10 -41.78 15.19 -27.46
N LEU A 11 -41.73 16.50 -27.70
CA LEU A 11 -42.39 17.10 -28.86
C LEU A 11 -41.55 16.85 -30.11
N THR A 12 -42.09 16.06 -31.03
CA THR A 12 -41.44 15.74 -32.31
C THR A 12 -42.25 16.30 -33.47
N LYS A 13 -41.60 16.56 -34.61
CA LYS A 13 -42.32 16.88 -35.86
C LYS A 13 -42.79 15.58 -36.49
N ASP A 14 -44.06 15.50 -36.84
CA ASP A 14 -44.58 14.44 -37.68
C ASP A 14 -44.05 14.60 -39.11
N THR A 15 -43.30 13.61 -39.59
CA THR A 15 -42.69 13.67 -40.92
C THR A 15 -43.71 13.51 -42.05
N ALA A 16 -44.87 12.92 -41.77
CA ALA A 16 -45.95 12.76 -42.74
C ALA A 16 -46.79 14.05 -42.89
N THR A 17 -47.14 14.70 -41.78
CA THR A 17 -48.07 15.84 -41.79
C THR A 17 -47.42 17.19 -41.50
N GLY A 18 -46.17 17.19 -41.04
CA GLY A 18 -45.46 18.40 -40.61
C GLY A 18 -45.89 18.95 -39.24
N ASN A 19 -46.92 18.36 -38.61
CA ASN A 19 -47.48 18.83 -37.35
C ASN A 19 -46.62 18.45 -36.15
N ALA A 20 -46.75 19.19 -35.05
CA ALA A 20 -46.12 18.81 -33.79
C ALA A 20 -46.90 17.64 -33.16
N LYS A 21 -46.19 16.60 -32.72
CA LYS A 21 -46.76 15.44 -32.00
C LYS A 21 -45.94 15.10 -30.76
N TRP A 22 -46.62 14.82 -29.66
CA TRP A 22 -46.00 14.27 -28.46
C TRP A 22 -45.76 12.77 -28.65
N LYS A 23 -44.54 12.31 -28.39
CA LYS A 23 -44.18 10.90 -28.34
C LYS A 23 -43.72 10.55 -26.93
N ALA A 24 -44.02 9.34 -26.47
CA ALA A 24 -43.46 8.80 -25.24
C ALA A 24 -41.93 8.93 -25.29
N SER A 25 -41.36 9.49 -24.24
CA SER A 25 -39.92 9.64 -24.07
C SER A 25 -39.31 8.25 -23.88
N THR A 26 -38.47 7.82 -24.82
CA THR A 26 -37.58 6.67 -24.63
C THR A 26 -36.33 7.10 -23.85
N ALA A 27 -36.49 7.95 -22.83
CA ALA A 27 -35.40 8.24 -21.90
C ALA A 27 -34.85 6.90 -21.41
N GLY A 28 -33.54 6.73 -21.54
CA GLY A 28 -32.92 5.41 -21.43
C GLY A 28 -33.30 4.71 -20.13
N THR A 29 -33.90 3.52 -20.24
CA THR A 29 -34.24 2.68 -19.08
C THR A 29 -33.03 1.90 -18.56
N THR A 30 -31.89 2.02 -19.25
CA THR A 30 -30.58 1.46 -18.90
C THR A 30 -29.50 2.52 -19.17
N PHE A 31 -28.37 2.47 -18.46
CA PHE A 31 -27.23 3.36 -18.71
C PHE A 31 -26.80 3.41 -20.19
N ILE A 32 -26.93 2.29 -20.91
CA ILE A 32 -26.57 2.16 -22.33
C ILE A 32 -27.56 2.89 -23.26
N SER A 33 -28.78 3.15 -22.80
CA SER A 33 -29.82 3.83 -23.60
C SER A 33 -29.90 5.33 -23.35
N LEU A 34 -29.02 5.88 -22.51
CA LEU A 34 -28.80 7.32 -22.42
C LEU A 34 -28.19 7.79 -23.75
N THR A 35 -28.88 8.72 -24.41
CA THR A 35 -28.51 9.19 -25.76
C THR A 35 -27.45 10.28 -25.76
N ASP A 36 -27.08 10.82 -24.60
CA ASP A 36 -25.91 11.70 -24.45
C ASP A 36 -24.59 10.93 -24.35
N VAL A 37 -24.68 9.60 -24.43
CA VAL A 37 -23.56 8.69 -24.27
C VAL A 37 -23.13 8.15 -25.62
N ASP A 38 -22.27 8.90 -26.31
CA ASP A 38 -21.63 8.48 -27.56
C ASP A 38 -20.50 7.47 -27.24
N PRO A 39 -20.37 6.32 -27.95
CA PRO A 39 -19.19 5.45 -27.88
C PRO A 39 -17.85 6.20 -27.99
N ALA A 40 -17.80 7.33 -28.70
CA ALA A 40 -16.65 8.21 -28.76
C ALA A 40 -16.25 8.76 -27.37
N ASN A 41 -17.22 9.01 -26.48
CA ASN A 41 -16.99 9.51 -25.12
C ASN A 41 -16.36 8.45 -24.19
N TYR A 42 -16.29 7.18 -24.60
CA TYR A 42 -15.58 6.11 -23.87
C TYR A 42 -14.20 5.79 -24.44
N THR A 43 -13.83 6.40 -25.58
CA THR A 43 -12.55 6.09 -26.23
C THR A 43 -11.41 6.64 -25.39
N GLY A 44 -10.52 5.76 -24.90
CA GLY A 44 -9.42 6.11 -24.01
C GLY A 44 -9.71 5.89 -22.52
N GLU A 45 -10.94 5.55 -22.16
CA GLU A 45 -11.39 5.40 -20.76
C GLU A 45 -11.29 3.96 -20.24
N ALA A 46 -10.60 3.07 -20.95
CA ALA A 46 -10.44 1.68 -20.54
C ALA A 46 -9.69 1.58 -19.19
N GLY A 47 -10.33 0.97 -18.19
CA GLY A 47 -9.77 0.81 -16.84
C GLY A 47 -10.19 1.88 -15.83
N ASN A 48 -10.85 2.95 -16.27
CA ASN A 48 -11.44 3.95 -15.38
C ASN A 48 -12.78 3.49 -14.81
N ALA A 49 -13.14 4.02 -13.64
CA ALA A 49 -14.47 3.88 -13.04
C ALA A 49 -15.31 5.12 -13.29
N VAL A 50 -16.63 4.95 -13.25
CA VAL A 50 -17.57 6.07 -13.18
C VAL A 50 -17.61 6.54 -11.73
N ILE A 51 -17.23 7.79 -11.48
CA ILE A 51 -17.19 8.41 -10.16
C ILE A 51 -18.03 9.69 -10.14
N VAL A 52 -18.47 10.13 -8.95
CA VAL A 52 -19.09 11.45 -8.78
C VAL A 52 -17.98 12.50 -8.81
N ASN A 53 -18.17 13.56 -9.60
CA ASN A 53 -17.18 14.63 -9.71
C ASN A 53 -17.06 15.42 -8.39
N ALA A 54 -16.00 16.25 -8.28
CA ALA A 54 -15.73 17.01 -7.06
C ALA A 54 -16.83 18.04 -6.69
N GLY A 55 -17.64 18.46 -7.66
CA GLY A 55 -18.77 19.38 -7.44
C GLY A 55 -20.05 18.69 -6.99
N GLU A 56 -20.06 17.36 -6.93
CA GLU A 56 -21.22 16.52 -6.66
C GLU A 56 -22.42 16.77 -7.60
N ASP A 57 -22.16 17.34 -8.77
CA ASP A 57 -23.18 17.77 -9.75
C ASP A 57 -23.17 16.91 -11.02
N GLY A 58 -22.29 15.92 -11.10
CA GLY A 58 -22.18 15.03 -12.26
C GLY A 58 -21.37 13.77 -12.02
N LEU A 59 -21.29 12.95 -13.06
CA LEU A 59 -20.45 11.76 -13.13
C LEU A 59 -19.30 12.01 -14.10
N GLU A 60 -18.12 11.49 -13.78
CA GLU A 60 -16.93 11.52 -14.64
C GLU A 60 -16.26 10.15 -14.71
N PHE A 61 -15.46 9.90 -15.75
CA PHE A 61 -14.51 8.79 -15.74
C PHE A 61 -13.27 9.22 -14.99
N GLY A 62 -12.90 8.45 -13.98
CA GLY A 62 -11.68 8.67 -13.23
C GLY A 62 -11.05 7.36 -12.83
N ALA A 63 -9.84 7.43 -12.29
CA ALA A 63 -9.28 6.28 -11.61
C ALA A 63 -10.28 5.80 -10.56
N ALA A 64 -10.58 4.50 -10.55
CA ALA A 64 -11.37 3.92 -9.48
C ALA A 64 -10.69 4.30 -8.16
N PRO A 65 -11.40 4.92 -7.19
CA PRO A 65 -10.84 5.10 -5.86
C PRO A 65 -10.45 3.71 -5.38
N GLY A 66 -9.14 3.48 -5.27
CA GLY A 66 -8.53 2.15 -5.20
C GLY A 66 -9.31 1.25 -4.25
N GLY A 67 -10.07 0.31 -4.81
CA GLY A 67 -10.83 -0.69 -4.07
C GLY A 67 -9.85 -1.68 -3.46
N GLY A 68 -9.23 -1.28 -2.35
CA GLY A 68 -8.21 -2.01 -1.64
C GLY A 68 -6.99 -1.14 -1.44
N GLY A 69 -6.82 -0.59 -0.23
CA GLY A 69 -5.51 -0.15 0.28
C GLY A 69 -4.58 -1.35 0.45
N GLY A 70 -4.40 -2.13 -0.61
CA GLY A 70 -3.52 -3.27 -0.68
C GLY A 70 -2.10 -2.78 -0.64
N LEU A 71 -1.29 -3.39 0.21
CA LEU A 71 0.14 -3.19 0.16
C LEU A 71 0.72 -4.14 -0.88
N THR A 72 1.50 -3.62 -1.82
CA THR A 72 2.25 -4.42 -2.79
C THR A 72 3.56 -4.84 -2.14
N TYR A 73 3.79 -6.15 -2.02
CA TYR A 73 5.10 -6.67 -1.63
C TYR A 73 6.04 -6.61 -2.82
N VAL A 74 7.22 -6.03 -2.59
CA VAL A 74 8.33 -5.98 -3.53
C VAL A 74 9.42 -6.89 -2.99
N ASP A 75 9.70 -7.97 -3.72
CA ASP A 75 10.83 -8.85 -3.44
C ASP A 75 12.14 -8.12 -3.78
N ARG A 76 13.12 -8.19 -2.87
CA ARG A 76 14.44 -7.61 -3.13
C ARG A 76 15.27 -8.48 -4.08
N GLY A 77 14.99 -9.78 -4.15
CA GLY A 77 15.80 -10.77 -4.84
C GLY A 77 16.79 -11.47 -3.90
N ASP A 78 17.91 -11.95 -4.45
CA ASP A 78 18.86 -12.86 -3.78
C ASP A 78 20.19 -12.14 -3.43
N PRO A 79 20.28 -11.44 -2.29
CA PRO A 79 21.53 -10.83 -1.86
C PRO A 79 22.54 -11.89 -1.40
N VAL A 80 23.80 -11.73 -1.83
CA VAL A 80 24.89 -12.67 -1.52
C VAL A 80 25.25 -12.68 -0.02
N ASN A 81 25.10 -11.53 0.65
CA ASN A 81 25.44 -11.35 2.05
C ASN A 81 24.27 -10.71 2.81
N PHE A 82 24.33 -10.81 4.14
CA PHE A 82 23.53 -9.95 5.01
C PHE A 82 23.91 -8.48 4.79
N ASP A 83 22.93 -7.60 4.98
CA ASP A 83 23.09 -6.16 4.75
C ASP A 83 23.81 -5.45 5.89
N PHE A 84 23.64 -5.98 7.10
CA PHE A 84 24.21 -5.43 8.32
C PHE A 84 24.75 -6.56 9.18
N ASP A 85 25.84 -6.28 9.88
CA ASP A 85 26.46 -7.20 10.85
C ASP A 85 26.50 -6.60 12.27
N VAL A 86 27.15 -7.26 13.22
CA VAL A 86 27.20 -6.82 14.62
C VAL A 86 27.79 -5.42 14.79
N SER A 87 28.68 -4.99 13.89
CA SER A 87 29.32 -3.67 13.95
C SER A 87 28.39 -2.52 13.54
N ASP A 88 27.29 -2.84 12.86
CA ASP A 88 26.27 -1.89 12.43
C ASP A 88 25.31 -1.44 13.54
N PHE A 89 25.40 -2.08 14.72
CA PHE A 89 24.43 -1.93 15.80
C PHE A 89 25.09 -1.52 17.11
N THR A 90 24.47 -0.56 17.80
CA THR A 90 24.78 -0.22 19.19
C THR A 90 23.92 -1.08 20.10
N THR A 91 24.57 -1.94 20.89
CA THR A 91 23.87 -2.83 21.83
C THR A 91 24.14 -2.36 23.25
N ASP A 92 23.26 -1.52 23.79
CA ASP A 92 23.42 -0.90 25.12
C ASP A 92 22.18 -1.08 26.00
N GLY A 93 21.24 -1.94 25.58
CA GLY A 93 19.95 -2.11 26.25
C GLY A 93 18.94 -1.00 25.97
N THR A 94 19.27 -0.02 25.13
CA THR A 94 18.37 1.08 24.74
C THR A 94 17.89 0.95 23.29
N TRP A 95 16.81 1.66 22.96
CA TRP A 95 16.30 1.72 21.58
C TRP A 95 17.13 2.72 20.79
N ASN A 96 17.66 2.26 19.66
CA ASN A 96 18.52 3.01 18.75
C ASN A 96 17.91 3.01 17.34
N ASP A 97 18.20 4.04 16.55
CA ASP A 97 17.71 4.16 15.18
C ASP A 97 18.64 3.48 14.18
N LYS A 98 18.08 2.71 13.26
CA LYS A 98 18.78 2.19 12.07
C LYS A 98 18.07 2.64 10.81
N ASP A 99 18.82 3.30 9.94
CA ASP A 99 18.36 3.72 8.61
C ASP A 99 18.56 2.60 7.58
N PHE A 100 17.49 2.27 6.86
CA PHE A 100 17.47 1.29 5.76
C PHE A 100 17.36 1.96 4.38
N SER A 101 17.44 3.28 4.29
CA SER A 101 17.20 4.06 3.07
C SER A 101 18.16 3.80 1.91
N SER A 102 19.34 3.24 2.17
CA SER A 102 20.29 2.82 1.13
C SER A 102 19.83 1.58 0.36
N ILE A 103 18.85 0.84 0.90
CA ILE A 103 18.36 -0.43 0.38
C ILE A 103 16.89 -0.34 0.00
N VAL A 104 16.09 0.23 0.89
CA VAL A 104 14.64 0.28 0.77
C VAL A 104 14.26 1.59 0.06
N PRO A 105 13.43 1.57 -1.00
CA PRO A 105 13.04 2.79 -1.70
C PRO A 105 12.05 3.63 -0.90
N ALA A 106 11.97 4.92 -1.21
CA ALA A 106 10.97 5.81 -0.65
C ALA A 106 9.54 5.32 -0.95
N GLY A 107 8.63 5.54 -0.02
CA GLY A 107 7.24 5.06 -0.09
C GLY A 107 7.01 3.69 0.55
N ALA A 108 8.07 2.97 0.95
CA ALA A 108 7.92 1.77 1.75
C ALA A 108 7.27 2.07 3.11
N VAL A 109 6.34 1.21 3.53
CA VAL A 109 5.61 1.31 4.82
C VAL A 109 5.98 0.21 5.80
N ALA A 110 6.60 -0.87 5.30
CA ALA A 110 7.14 -1.95 6.11
C ALA A 110 8.30 -2.65 5.40
N ILE A 111 9.19 -3.25 6.19
CA ILE A 111 10.40 -3.94 5.74
C ILE A 111 10.34 -5.40 6.22
N HIS A 112 10.63 -6.34 5.33
CA HIS A 112 10.73 -7.77 5.64
C HIS A 112 12.18 -8.10 6.00
N LEU A 113 12.41 -8.50 7.25
CA LEU A 113 13.76 -8.78 7.75
C LEU A 113 13.99 -10.26 7.99
N THR A 114 15.19 -10.72 7.67
CA THR A 114 15.79 -11.91 8.29
C THR A 114 16.80 -11.45 9.34
N VAL A 115 16.77 -12.09 10.51
CA VAL A 115 17.69 -11.73 11.60
C VAL A 115 18.28 -13.00 12.22
N VAL A 116 19.60 -13.01 12.34
CA VAL A 116 20.37 -14.08 12.96
C VAL A 116 21.16 -13.49 14.11
N VAL A 117 21.09 -14.13 15.28
CA VAL A 117 21.87 -13.71 16.45
C VAL A 117 22.54 -14.90 17.12
N ALA A 118 23.73 -14.67 17.67
CA ALA A 118 24.44 -15.64 18.50
C ALA A 118 25.04 -14.94 19.72
N ASP A 119 24.92 -15.60 20.87
CA ASP A 119 25.46 -15.10 22.14
C ASP A 119 25.74 -16.27 23.09
N SER A 120 26.63 -16.06 24.04
CA SER A 120 26.83 -16.94 25.20
C SER A 120 25.78 -16.75 26.30
N ILE A 121 25.06 -15.62 26.30
CA ILE A 121 24.05 -15.27 27.30
C ILE A 121 22.67 -15.77 26.88
N VAL A 122 22.18 -16.81 27.56
CA VAL A 122 20.82 -17.31 27.38
C VAL A 122 19.79 -16.24 27.79
N GLY A 123 18.78 -16.06 26.96
CA GLY A 123 17.69 -15.11 27.20
C GLY A 123 17.95 -13.72 26.66
N ALA A 124 19.16 -13.42 26.16
CA ALA A 124 19.43 -12.18 25.43
C ALA A 124 18.49 -12.03 24.23
N LEU A 125 18.04 -10.80 23.98
CA LEU A 125 17.08 -10.42 22.95
C LEU A 125 17.68 -9.38 22.02
N PHE A 126 17.46 -9.57 20.72
CA PHE A 126 17.64 -8.55 19.71
C PHE A 126 16.28 -8.24 19.09
N GLU A 127 15.87 -6.99 19.11
CA GLU A 127 14.51 -6.57 18.77
C GLU A 127 14.49 -5.47 17.70
N PHE A 128 13.43 -5.44 16.90
CA PHE A 128 13.08 -4.33 16.01
C PHE A 128 11.64 -3.86 16.24
N ARG A 129 11.40 -2.56 16.07
CA ARG A 129 10.05 -1.97 16.05
C ARG A 129 9.99 -0.76 15.13
N LYS A 130 8.77 -0.27 14.88
CA LYS A 130 8.56 0.99 14.18
C LYS A 130 9.16 2.16 14.96
N ASN A 131 9.89 3.03 14.25
CA ASN A 131 10.44 4.25 14.81
C ASN A 131 9.36 5.13 15.47
N GLY A 132 9.66 5.68 16.66
CA GLY A 132 8.76 6.53 17.43
C GLY A 132 7.72 5.78 18.28
N ASN A 133 7.69 4.44 18.25
CA ASN A 133 6.82 3.69 19.15
C ASN A 133 7.31 3.78 20.60
N SER A 134 6.43 4.06 21.56
CA SER A 134 6.83 4.07 22.99
C SER A 134 6.89 2.68 23.62
N ASN A 135 6.02 1.77 23.18
CA ASN A 135 5.85 0.43 23.78
C ASN A 135 6.58 -0.66 23.00
N ALA A 136 6.84 -1.79 23.65
CA ALA A 136 7.51 -2.97 23.05
C ALA A 136 6.56 -4.13 22.73
N ALA A 137 5.25 -3.99 22.96
CA ALA A 137 4.29 -5.07 22.72
C ALA A 137 4.18 -5.47 21.24
N ASN A 138 4.48 -4.55 20.33
CA ASN A 138 4.51 -4.76 18.89
C ASN A 138 5.95 -4.64 18.37
N SER A 139 6.88 -5.39 18.98
CA SER A 139 8.24 -5.59 18.47
C SER A 139 8.40 -6.99 17.90
N PHE A 140 9.18 -7.06 16.83
CA PHE A 140 9.80 -8.29 16.39
C PHE A 140 10.97 -8.61 17.32
N GLN A 141 11.11 -9.85 17.76
CA GLN A 141 12.12 -10.24 18.75
C GLN A 141 12.77 -11.58 18.39
N VAL A 142 14.10 -11.63 18.49
CA VAL A 142 14.90 -12.85 18.38
C VAL A 142 15.58 -13.11 19.72
N ARG A 143 15.34 -14.29 20.29
CA ARG A 143 15.88 -14.70 21.59
C ARG A 143 16.98 -15.74 21.43
N VAL A 144 17.97 -15.69 22.31
CA VAL A 144 18.98 -16.75 22.51
C VAL A 144 18.45 -17.84 23.46
N PRO A 145 17.91 -18.99 22.98
CA PRO A 145 17.44 -20.11 23.80
C PRO A 145 18.56 -20.91 24.50
N SER A 146 19.77 -20.90 23.97
CA SER A 146 20.90 -21.68 24.49
C SER A 146 22.22 -20.96 24.29
N SER A 147 23.18 -21.21 25.18
CA SER A 147 24.50 -20.57 25.15
C SER A 147 25.30 -21.04 23.94
N GLY A 148 25.87 -20.10 23.19
CA GLY A 148 26.78 -20.36 22.08
C GLY A 148 26.12 -20.87 20.79
N GLY A 149 24.80 -21.02 20.76
CA GLY A 149 24.04 -21.41 19.56
C GLY A 149 23.69 -20.23 18.67
N ASN A 150 23.70 -20.45 17.35
CA ASN A 150 23.11 -19.52 16.38
C ASN A 150 21.59 -19.63 16.45
N ASN A 151 20.91 -18.48 16.51
CA ASN A 151 19.47 -18.38 16.55
C ASN A 151 18.98 -17.63 15.35
N PHE A 152 18.00 -18.22 14.68
CA PHE A 152 17.42 -17.69 13.46
C PHE A 152 16.00 -17.27 13.77
N SER A 153 15.66 -16.04 13.40
CA SER A 153 14.27 -15.69 13.16
C SER A 153 14.12 -15.40 11.67
N MET A 154 13.45 -16.33 11.00
CA MET A 154 13.23 -16.25 9.56
C MET A 154 11.97 -15.45 9.29
N GLY A 155 12.14 -14.17 8.91
CA GLY A 155 11.14 -13.41 8.19
C GLY A 155 10.04 -12.84 9.07
N ASP A 156 10.26 -11.64 9.60
CA ASP A 156 9.17 -10.85 10.17
C ASP A 156 9.12 -9.45 9.55
N MET A 157 7.95 -8.84 9.65
CA MET A 157 7.62 -7.56 9.04
C MET A 157 7.66 -6.48 10.11
N VAL A 158 8.43 -5.43 9.86
CA VAL A 158 8.48 -4.27 10.75
C VAL A 158 8.03 -3.04 9.98
N ALA A 159 7.00 -2.36 10.48
CA ALA A 159 6.57 -1.09 9.90
C ALA A 159 7.70 -0.05 10.04
N CYS A 160 7.95 0.72 8.98
CA CYS A 160 8.94 1.79 8.97
C CYS A 160 8.27 3.18 8.88
N ASP A 161 9.03 4.22 9.19
CA ASP A 161 8.60 5.60 8.94
C ASP A 161 8.89 6.05 7.50
N VAL A 162 8.57 7.31 7.18
CA VAL A 162 8.79 7.91 5.85
C VAL A 162 10.28 7.94 5.44
N ASN A 163 11.18 7.90 6.42
CA ASN A 163 12.63 7.90 6.23
C ASN A 163 13.20 6.48 6.13
N ARG A 164 12.36 5.45 6.31
CA ARG A 164 12.75 4.02 6.36
C ARG A 164 13.65 3.71 7.55
N VAL A 165 13.42 4.42 8.65
CA VAL A 165 14.08 4.16 9.92
C VAL A 165 13.26 3.16 10.73
N LEU A 166 13.96 2.19 11.31
CA LEU A 166 13.46 1.28 12.33
C LEU A 166 14.20 1.54 13.63
N GLU A 167 13.54 1.34 14.75
CA GLU A 167 14.20 1.27 16.05
C GLU A 167 14.61 -0.17 16.35
N TYR A 168 15.81 -0.36 16.92
CA TYR A 168 16.32 -1.65 17.35
C TYR A 168 16.87 -1.60 18.77
N LYS A 169 17.00 -2.76 19.40
CA LYS A 169 17.58 -2.89 20.75
C LYS A 169 18.20 -4.27 20.94
N GLY A 170 19.46 -4.30 21.35
CA GLY A 170 20.11 -5.49 21.92
C GLY A 170 20.14 -5.42 23.43
N THR A 171 19.57 -6.41 24.13
CA THR A 171 19.53 -6.41 25.61
C THR A 171 20.85 -6.78 26.27
N ASN A 172 21.73 -7.47 25.55
CA ASN A 172 23.11 -7.69 25.98
C ASN A 172 24.02 -6.62 25.38
N THR A 173 25.10 -6.26 26.07
CA THR A 173 26.03 -5.21 25.63
C THR A 173 27.13 -5.71 24.70
N THR A 174 27.27 -7.03 24.55
CA THR A 174 28.24 -7.65 23.67
C THR A 174 27.61 -8.89 23.04
N TRP A 175 27.60 -8.95 21.72
CA TRP A 175 27.03 -10.06 20.97
C TRP A 175 28.14 -10.77 20.19
N SER A 176 28.07 -12.10 20.11
CA SER A 176 29.00 -12.87 19.29
C SER A 176 28.71 -12.69 17.80
N ALA A 177 27.44 -12.56 17.45
CA ALA A 177 27.00 -12.23 16.10
C ALA A 177 25.62 -11.60 16.10
N ILE A 178 25.43 -10.63 15.22
CA ILE A 178 24.14 -10.12 14.74
C ILE A 178 24.29 -10.02 13.22
N TYR A 179 23.35 -10.59 12.48
CA TYR A 179 23.27 -10.44 11.04
C TYR A 179 21.84 -10.10 10.64
N VAL A 180 21.66 -9.05 9.84
CA VAL A 180 20.35 -8.59 9.40
C VAL A 180 20.34 -8.48 7.89
N GLY A 181 19.33 -9.08 7.26
CA GLY A 181 19.10 -9.00 5.81
C GLY A 181 17.70 -8.50 5.50
N VAL A 182 17.58 -7.61 4.53
CA VAL A 182 16.30 -7.15 3.98
C VAL A 182 15.90 -8.09 2.84
N LYS A 183 14.77 -8.76 3.00
CA LYS A 183 14.19 -9.69 2.00
C LYS A 183 13.30 -8.99 0.99
N GLY A 184 12.74 -7.84 1.36
CA GLY A 184 11.77 -7.11 0.55
C GLY A 184 11.04 -6.06 1.40
N TRP A 185 10.06 -5.40 0.81
CA TRP A 185 9.31 -4.32 1.46
C TRP A 185 7.89 -4.20 0.91
N TRP A 186 7.04 -3.46 1.62
CA TRP A 186 5.69 -3.16 1.20
C TRP A 186 5.56 -1.69 0.83
N ILE A 187 4.97 -1.40 -0.33
CA ILE A 187 4.58 -0.05 -0.77
C ILE A 187 3.05 0.02 -0.91
N PRO A 188 2.42 1.20 -0.77
CA PRO A 188 1.05 1.41 -1.21
C PRO A 188 0.91 1.02 -2.69
N ALA A 189 -0.15 0.29 -3.02
CA ALA A 189 -0.49 -0.03 -4.41
C ALA A 189 -0.91 1.20 -5.22
#